data_AF-A0A973EFR9-F1
#
_entry.id   AF-A0A973EFR9-F1
#
_cell.length_a   1.000
_cell.length_b   1.000
_cell.length_c   1.000
_cell.angle_alpha   90.00
_cell.angle_beta   90.00
_cell.angle_gamma   90.00
#
_symmetry.space_group_name_H-M   'P 1'
#
loop_
_entity.id
_entity.type
_entity.pdbx_description
1 polymer ?
#
loop_
_entity_poly.entity_id
_entity_poly.type
_entity_poly.pdbx_seq_one_letter_code
_entity_poly.pdbx_strand_id
1 'polypeptide(L)' 'VRHPNYLGEMMIYGSFALLVWHWFPFLILAWVWSAVFAVNMMQKEYSMSRYPEWAEYRSRTRWLIPFVW' A
#
# COMPACT_ATOMS: atom_id res chain seq x y z
N VAL A 1 -3.27 11.11 -0.05
CA VAL A 1 -2.91 9.69 0.14
C VAL A 1 -1.49 9.53 -0.38
N ARG A 2 -0.58 8.97 0.40
CA ARG A 2 0.85 8.86 0.07
C ARG A 2 1.11 7.77 -0.96
N HIS A 3 0.27 6.74 -0.96
CA HIS A 3 0.46 5.54 -1.77
C HIS A 3 -0.82 5.09 -2.49
N PRO A 4 -1.51 5.96 -3.26
CA PRO A 4 -2.74 5.58 -3.97
C PRO A 4 -2.49 4.51 -5.04
N ASN A 5 -1.27 4.42 -5.57
CA ASN A 5 -0.89 3.42 -6.56
C ASN A 5 -0.99 1.99 -6.01
N TYR A 6 -0.54 1.79 -4.76
CA TYR A 6 -0.60 0.49 -4.12
C TYR A 6 -2.04 0.07 -3.81
N LEU A 7 -2.92 1.02 -3.46
CA LEU A 7 -4.35 0.75 -3.32
C LEU A 7 -4.95 0.26 -4.64
N GLY A 8 -4.63 0.91 -5.76
CA GLY A 8 -5.06 0.49 -7.09
C GLY A 8 -4.55 -0.90 -7.47
N GLU A 9 -3.26 -1.18 -7.23
CA GLU A 9 -2.67 -2.51 -7.47
C GLU A 9 -3.35 -3.59 -6.61
N MET A 10 -3.63 -3.32 -5.32
CA MET A 10 -4.39 -4.25 -4.46
C MET A 10 -5.79 -4.53 -5.01
N MET A 11 -6.50 -3.50 -5.51
CA MET A 11 -7.83 -3.66 -6.11
C MET A 11 -7.79 -4.51 -7.39
N ILE A 12 -6.79 -4.29 -8.27
CA ILE A 12 -6.62 -5.07 -9.50
C ILE A 12 -6.35 -6.54 -9.17
N TYR A 13 -5.39 -6.79 -8.27
CA TYR A 13 -5.05 -8.16 -7.87
C TYR A 13 -6.20 -8.86 -7.14
N GLY A 14 -6.90 -8.14 -6.27
CA GLY A 14 -8.12 -8.64 -5.62
C GLY A 14 -9.21 -9.00 -6.63
N SER A 15 -9.36 -8.20 -7.69
CA SER A 15 -10.31 -8.48 -8.78
C SER A 15 -9.96 -9.77 -9.54
N PHE A 16 -8.67 -10.04 -9.77
CA PHE A 16 -8.23 -11.30 -10.37
C PHE A 16 -8.45 -12.51 -9.44
N ALA A 17 -8.20 -12.35 -8.13
CA ALA A 17 -8.49 -13.41 -7.16
C ALA A 17 -9.98 -13.74 -7.08
N LEU A 18 -10.84 -12.71 -7.15
CA LEU A 18 -12.29 -12.88 -7.24
C LEU A 18 -12.73 -13.55 -8.54
N LEU A 19 -12.11 -13.20 -9.68
CA LEU A 19 -12.41 -13.81 -10.99
C LEU A 19 -12.15 -15.33 -10.99
N VAL A 20 -11.06 -15.77 -10.34
CA VAL A 20 -10.72 -17.19 -10.22
C VAL A 20 -11.64 -17.92 -9.22
N TRP A 21 -12.35 -17.18 -8.35
CA TRP A 21 -13.25 -17.69 -7.32
C TRP A 21 -12.62 -18.77 -6.42
N HIS A 22 -11.31 -18.66 -6.18
CA HIS A 22 -10.56 -19.60 -5.37
C HIS A 22 -9.91 -18.86 -4.19
N TRP A 23 -9.87 -19.51 -3.04
CA TRP A 23 -9.35 -18.91 -1.80
C TRP A 23 -7.81 -18.83 -1.79
N PHE A 24 -7.14 -19.76 -2.45
CA PHE A 24 -5.66 -19.84 -2.50
C PHE A 24 -4.96 -18.56 -3.02
N PRO A 25 -5.41 -17.92 -4.13
CA PRO A 25 -4.91 -16.61 -4.54
C PRO A 25 -4.93 -15.54 -3.44
N PHE A 26 -5.95 -15.52 -2.58
CA PHE A 26 -6.03 -14.52 -1.50
C PHE A 26 -4.90 -14.69 -0.46
N LEU A 27 -4.44 -15.92 -0.20
CA LEU A 27 -3.28 -16.14 0.69
C LEU A 27 -1.98 -15.59 0.08
N ILE A 28 -1.79 -15.80 -1.22
CA ILE A 28 -0.62 -15.25 -1.93
C ILE A 28 -0.68 -13.72 -1.92
N LEU A 29 -1.85 -13.14 -2.19
CA LEU A 29 -2.03 -11.69 -2.14
C LEU A 29 -1.78 -11.12 -0.74
N ALA A 30 -2.30 -11.77 0.30
CA ALA A 30 -2.05 -11.35 1.69
C ALA A 30 -0.55 -11.38 2.03
N TRP A 31 0.18 -12.41 1.58
CA TRP A 31 1.64 -12.48 1.76
C TRP A 31 2.35 -11.38 0.97
N VAL A 32 2.03 -11.18 -0.31
CA VAL A 32 2.66 -10.14 -1.15
C VAL A 32 2.38 -8.73 -0.60
N TRP A 33 1.15 -8.46 -0.15
CA TRP A 33 0.79 -7.17 0.44
C TRP A 33 1.55 -6.91 1.76
N SER A 34 1.73 -7.96 2.57
CA SER A 34 2.43 -7.83 3.85
C SER A 34 3.94 -7.77 3.70
N ALA A 35 4.54 -8.61 2.85
CA ALA A 35 5.99 -8.73 2.71
C ALA A 35 6.59 -7.74 1.71
N VAL A 36 5.90 -7.46 0.60
CA VAL A 36 6.43 -6.63 -0.48
C VAL A 36 5.87 -5.21 -0.40
N PHE A 37 4.56 -5.05 -0.29
CA PHE A 37 3.96 -3.71 -0.32
C PHE A 37 4.29 -2.93 0.95
N ALA A 38 4.16 -3.54 2.13
CA ALA A 38 4.49 -2.85 3.39
C ALA A 38 5.98 -2.46 3.47
N VAL A 39 6.89 -3.35 3.07
CA VAL A 39 8.34 -3.06 3.08
C VAL A 39 8.69 -1.95 2.09
N ASN A 40 8.16 -2.00 0.87
CA ASN A 40 8.40 -0.96 -0.12
C ASN A 40 7.84 0.41 0.30
N MET A 41 6.69 0.45 0.97
CA MET A 41 6.15 1.69 1.54
C MET A 41 7.03 2.25 2.65
N MET A 42 7.49 1.40 3.58
CA MET A 42 8.40 1.83 4.64
C MET A 42 9.73 2.35 4.07
N GLN A 43 10.29 1.70 3.06
CA GLN A 43 11.51 2.17 2.40
C GLN A 43 11.28 3.50 1.66
N LYS A 44 10.13 3.68 1.00
CA LYS A 44 9.75 4.97 0.40
C LYS A 44 9.63 6.08 1.44
N GLU A 45 9.00 5.81 2.57
CA GLU A 45 8.92 6.78 3.67
C GLU A 45 10.30 7.13 4.24
N TYR A 46 11.17 6.15 4.42
CA TYR A 46 12.53 6.34 4.92
C TYR A 46 13.40 7.14 3.93
N SER A 47 13.17 6.96 2.63
CA SER A 47 13.82 7.79 1.62
C SER A 47 13.31 9.24 1.66
N MET A 48 11.98 9.42 1.81
CA MET A 48 11.38 10.76 1.84
C MET A 48 11.60 11.50 3.16
N SER A 49 11.90 10.82 4.27
CA SER A 49 12.23 11.46 5.56
C SER A 49 13.52 12.26 5.59
N ARG A 50 14.28 12.25 4.49
CA ARG A 50 15.48 13.07 4.29
C ARG A 50 15.14 14.53 3.98
N TYR A 51 13.91 14.82 3.55
CA TYR A 51 13.49 16.17 3.20
C TYR A 51 12.91 16.90 4.42
N PRO A 52 13.31 18.15 4.71
CA PRO A 52 12.78 18.92 5.85
C PRO A 52 11.26 19.11 5.78
N GLU A 53 10.74 19.28 4.56
CA GLU A 53 9.31 19.45 4.25
C GLU A 53 8.50 18.15 4.45
N TRP A 54 9.18 17.01 4.59
CA TRP A 54 8.53 15.71 4.80
C TRP A 54 7.79 15.64 6.13
N ALA A 55 8.24 16.34 7.17
CA ALA A 55 7.52 16.37 8.45
C ALA A 55 6.16 17.06 8.32
N GLU A 56 6.08 18.11 7.49
CA GLU A 56 4.83 18.84 7.25
C GLU A 56 3.92 18.06 6.28
N TYR A 57 4.48 17.54 5.18
CA TYR A 57 3.78 16.65 4.26
C TYR A 57 3.31 15.38 4.98
N ARG A 58 4.16 14.85 5.87
CA ARG A 58 3.90 14.09 7.12
C ARG A 58 2.45 14.07 7.58
N SER A 59 2.17 15.17 8.27
CA SER A 59 0.95 15.46 9.00
C SER A 59 -0.27 15.66 8.09
N ARG A 60 -0.07 16.10 6.84
CA ARG A 60 -1.17 16.45 5.93
C ARG A 60 -1.65 15.29 5.06
N THR A 61 -0.86 14.22 4.90
CA THR A 61 -1.17 13.15 3.94
C THR A 61 -1.23 11.76 4.59
N ARG A 62 -2.32 11.02 4.30
CA ARG A 62 -2.61 9.68 4.84
C ARG A 62 -1.84 8.56 4.14
N TRP A 63 -1.60 7.45 4.83
CA TRP A 63 -0.67 6.38 4.40
C TRP A 63 -1.16 5.54 3.22
N LEU A 64 -2.24 4.77 3.40
CA LEU A 64 -2.68 3.79 2.40
C LEU A 64 -4.11 4.01 1.91
N ILE A 65 -5.03 4.39 2.81
CA ILE A 65 -6.46 4.47 2.50
C ILE A 65 -6.91 5.93 2.67
N PRO A 66 -7.54 6.56 1.66
CA PRO A 66 -8.29 7.78 1.92
C PRO A 66 -9.45 7.42 2.86
N PHE A 67 -9.47 7.98 4.08
CA PHE A 67 -10.57 7.91 5.07
C PHE A 67 -10.55 6.79 6.12
N VAL A 68 -9.47 6.02 6.24
CA VAL A 68 -9.27 5.14 7.40
C VAL A 68 -8.05 5.64 8.17
N TRP A 69 -8.23 5.76 9.49
CA TRP A 69 -7.39 6.41 10.52
C TRP A 69 -5.89 6.47 10.22
#